data_AF-A0A942S1N1-F1
#
_entry.id   AF-A0A942S1N1-F1
#
_cell.length_a   1.000
_cell.length_b   1.000
_cell.length_c   1.000
_cell.angle_alpha   90.00
_cell.angle_beta   90.00
_cell.angle_gamma   90.00
#
_symmetry.space_group_name_H-M   'P 1'
#
loop_
_entity.id
_entity.type
_entity.pdbx_description
1 polymer ?
#
loop_
_entity_poly.entity_id
_entity_poly.type
_entity_poly.pdbx_seq_one_letter_code
_entity_poly.pdbx_strand_id
1 'polypeptide(L)'
;MTQKLNTSQFTQLTLGIPGFEYKDLYDAKRLADLLEVFDQSVQQHDADLFAEISAYRACAGEGMKPEDISELLVRMAPLVGTFVARLFNVSDVREQQIGTIRGEFDAVFVYRTEIVGKLAGRFKGQTIEGWDIAQLNAQLNALLAATGKQSLFAEDPELAVGQLGAELWRLSQQTDLSDTDVAVLKSQVSEQPALNIAYDSAASLIAGLLDVVCRWSFAAKQVPELQAVVAKWLSFKVPEKTNLDNLVEHASVAQNGYDVWACDEHHHRRRDGFALTDKRFNQRQTLYEVDHCIYCHDRDNDSCSKGIKNKKDATFKTNHLGALMTGCPLEEKISEMHVVKRQGDNIGALAMIIIDNPMCPGTGHRICNDCMRGCIYQKTESVNIPQIETNVLTDVLFMPWGFEIYSLLTRWNPLNVKRSTALPYNGKNVLVAGMGPAGYTLAHYLLNEGFGVVGIDALKIEPLPLHLTGDRENPPMPIMDFQSLYEDLDKRVMLGFGGVAEYGITVRWDKNFLKVIYLTLLRRAAFKCYGG
;
A
#
# COMPACT_ATOMS: atom_id res chain seq x y z
N MET A 1 -14.49 -6.61 -0.22
CA MET A 1 -15.63 -6.86 0.68
C MET A 1 -15.14 -6.66 2.10
N THR A 2 -15.71 -5.72 2.86
CA THR A 2 -15.40 -5.52 4.29
C THR A 2 -16.03 -6.65 5.08
N GLN A 3 -15.25 -7.70 5.36
CA GLN A 3 -15.65 -8.69 6.36
C GLN A 3 -15.83 -7.95 7.68
N LYS A 4 -17.06 -7.94 8.21
CA LYS A 4 -17.33 -7.39 9.55
C LYS A 4 -16.58 -8.25 10.56
N LEU A 5 -15.41 -7.77 10.98
CA LEU A 5 -14.70 -8.32 12.13
C LEU A 5 -15.64 -8.31 13.32
N ASN A 6 -15.69 -9.42 14.08
CA ASN A 6 -16.52 -9.50 15.28
C ASN A 6 -15.84 -8.70 16.40
N THR A 7 -16.15 -7.40 16.44
CA THR A 7 -15.56 -6.42 17.34
C THR A 7 -16.19 -6.39 18.74
N SER A 8 -17.14 -7.27 19.03
CA SER A 8 -17.91 -7.26 20.29
C SER A 8 -17.11 -7.63 21.55
N GLN A 9 -15.87 -8.11 21.43
CA GLN A 9 -15.03 -8.55 22.54
C GLN A 9 -14.02 -7.50 23.05
N PHE A 10 -13.91 -6.33 22.42
CA PHE A 10 -12.83 -5.37 22.65
C PHE A 10 -13.33 -4.04 23.25
N THR A 11 -13.86 -4.06 24.48
CA THR A 11 -14.28 -2.83 25.19
C THR A 11 -13.17 -2.21 26.04
N GLN A 12 -12.08 -2.94 26.31
CA GLN A 12 -10.84 -2.44 26.94
C GLN A 12 -9.62 -3.00 26.22
N LEU A 13 -8.68 -2.13 25.82
CA LEU A 13 -7.43 -2.55 25.20
C LEU A 13 -6.50 -3.15 26.26
N THR A 14 -6.30 -4.46 26.19
CA THR A 14 -5.23 -5.17 26.91
C THR A 14 -4.08 -5.41 25.95
N LEU A 15 -2.85 -5.08 26.36
CA LEU A 15 -1.67 -5.28 25.54
C LEU A 15 -1.22 -6.75 25.60
N GLY A 16 -0.76 -7.30 24.47
CA GLY A 16 -0.30 -8.69 24.35
C GLY A 16 1.15 -8.94 24.78
N ILE A 17 1.83 -7.90 25.30
CA ILE A 17 3.18 -8.00 25.86
C ILE A 17 3.09 -7.85 27.38
N PRO A 18 3.51 -8.87 28.16
CA PRO A 18 3.47 -8.81 29.63
C PRO A 18 4.23 -7.62 30.19
N GLY A 19 3.72 -7.06 31.28
CA GLY A 19 4.37 -5.95 31.99
C GLY A 19 4.17 -4.58 31.36
N PHE A 20 3.33 -4.44 30.33
CA PHE A 20 2.95 -3.15 29.76
C PHE A 20 1.44 -2.92 29.86
N GLU A 21 1.06 -1.69 30.25
CA GLU A 21 -0.31 -1.20 30.19
C GLU A 21 -0.46 -0.17 29.06
N TYR A 22 -1.68 0.08 28.60
CA TYR A 22 -1.91 1.05 27.51
C TYR A 22 -1.35 2.46 27.81
N LYS A 23 -1.41 2.91 29.06
CA LYS A 23 -0.83 4.20 29.48
C LYS A 23 0.69 4.27 29.30
N ASP A 24 1.37 3.14 29.41
CA ASP A 24 2.82 3.04 29.28
C ASP A 24 3.28 3.41 27.86
N LEU A 25 2.43 3.20 26.86
CA LEU A 25 2.74 3.60 25.50
C LEU A 25 2.92 5.13 25.37
N TYR A 26 2.37 5.92 26.30
CA TYR A 26 2.51 7.38 26.35
C TYR A 26 3.68 7.88 27.22
N ASP A 27 4.41 6.98 27.88
CA ASP A 27 5.56 7.30 28.72
C ASP A 27 6.88 7.01 27.97
N ALA A 28 7.72 8.03 27.84
CA ALA A 28 8.98 7.94 27.10
C ALA A 28 9.97 6.89 27.66
N LYS A 29 10.01 6.69 28.98
CA LYS A 29 10.89 5.67 29.59
C LYS A 29 10.35 4.27 29.29
N ARG A 30 9.04 4.10 29.41
CA ARG A 30 8.39 2.82 29.09
C ARG A 30 8.48 2.48 27.61
N LEU A 31 8.52 3.46 26.71
CA LEU A 31 8.83 3.23 25.30
C LEU A 31 10.25 2.70 25.08
N ALA A 32 11.24 3.16 25.88
CA ALA A 32 12.59 2.60 25.86
C ALA A 32 12.59 1.15 26.37
N ASP A 33 11.90 0.86 27.47
CA ASP A 33 11.74 -0.51 27.98
C ASP A 33 11.09 -1.43 26.90
N LEU A 34 10.10 -0.92 26.16
CA LEU A 34 9.43 -1.65 25.08
C LEU A 34 10.39 -1.95 23.91
N LEU A 35 11.31 -1.03 23.60
CA LEU A 35 12.35 -1.25 22.60
C LEU A 35 13.31 -2.37 23.03
N GLU A 36 13.70 -2.43 24.31
CA GLU A 36 14.53 -3.52 24.82
C GLU A 36 13.83 -4.88 24.71
N VAL A 37 12.52 -4.93 24.98
CA VAL A 37 11.73 -6.16 24.81
C VAL A 37 11.62 -6.56 23.33
N PHE A 38 11.49 -5.59 22.43
CA PHE A 38 11.57 -5.85 20.99
C PHE A 38 12.93 -6.43 20.59
N ASP A 39 14.02 -5.80 21.03
CA ASP A 39 15.38 -6.23 20.71
C ASP A 39 15.66 -7.66 21.21
N GLN A 40 15.21 -8.00 22.43
CA GLN A 40 15.27 -9.37 22.94
C GLN A 40 14.48 -10.36 22.08
N SER A 41 13.32 -9.94 21.57
CA SER A 41 12.50 -10.77 20.68
C SER A 41 13.17 -11.03 19.32
N VAL A 42 13.85 -10.03 18.77
CA VAL A 42 14.63 -10.17 17.53
C VAL A 42 15.82 -11.09 17.78
N GLN A 43 16.58 -10.87 18.86
CA GLN A 43 17.73 -11.72 19.21
C GLN A 43 17.35 -13.19 19.39
N GLN A 44 16.17 -13.47 19.95
CA GLN A 44 15.66 -14.84 20.10
C GLN A 44 15.20 -15.45 18.77
N HIS A 45 14.68 -14.64 17.85
CA HIS A 45 14.19 -15.10 16.55
C HIS A 45 15.32 -15.30 15.54
N ASP A 46 16.24 -14.32 15.46
CA ASP A 46 17.36 -14.26 14.52
C ASP A 46 18.50 -13.43 15.16
N ALA A 47 19.46 -14.13 15.77
CA ALA A 47 20.58 -13.52 16.48
C ALA A 47 21.55 -12.79 15.55
N ASP A 48 21.69 -13.25 14.29
CA ASP A 48 22.57 -12.64 13.31
C ASP A 48 21.96 -11.32 12.83
N LEU A 49 20.66 -11.31 12.49
CA LEU A 49 19.93 -10.09 12.15
C LEU A 49 19.94 -9.08 13.30
N PHE A 50 19.82 -9.54 14.56
CA PHE A 50 19.98 -8.67 15.73
C PHE A 50 21.38 -8.03 15.82
N ALA A 51 22.44 -8.78 15.49
CA ALA A 51 23.79 -8.25 15.45
C ALA A 51 23.95 -7.19 14.34
N GLU A 52 23.38 -7.44 13.16
CA GLU A 52 23.37 -6.51 12.03
C GLU A 52 22.66 -5.18 12.38
N ILE A 53 21.43 -5.23 12.94
CA ILE A 53 20.70 -4.02 13.33
C ILE A 53 21.37 -3.27 14.48
N SER A 54 22.01 -3.99 15.40
CA SER A 54 22.79 -3.38 16.49
C SER A 54 24.01 -2.64 15.96
N ALA A 55 24.72 -3.22 14.98
CA ALA A 55 25.85 -2.57 14.32
C ALA A 55 25.40 -1.32 13.54
N TYR A 56 24.29 -1.42 12.78
CA TYR A 56 23.72 -0.27 12.07
C TYR A 56 23.33 0.86 13.02
N ARG A 57 22.71 0.54 14.16
CA ARG A 57 22.39 1.54 15.20
C ARG A 57 23.62 2.19 15.80
N ALA A 58 24.68 1.42 16.03
CA ALA A 58 25.93 1.93 16.61
C ALA A 58 26.67 2.88 15.66
N CYS A 59 26.66 2.64 14.35
CA CYS A 59 27.30 3.52 13.36
C CYS A 59 26.36 4.57 12.75
N ALA A 60 25.04 4.49 13.02
CA ALA A 60 24.02 5.34 12.39
C ALA A 60 24.08 5.34 10.85
N GLY A 61 24.52 4.23 10.25
CA GLY A 61 24.70 4.08 8.80
C GLY A 61 26.02 4.64 8.25
N GLU A 62 26.88 5.22 9.09
CA GLU A 62 28.18 5.70 8.67
C GLU A 62 29.05 4.54 8.16
N GLY A 63 29.55 4.67 6.92
CA GLY A 63 30.39 3.66 6.27
C GLY A 63 29.65 2.44 5.71
N MET A 64 28.33 2.34 5.87
CA MET A 64 27.51 1.29 5.25
C MET A 64 27.09 1.68 3.83
N LYS A 65 26.93 0.70 2.95
CA LYS A 65 26.35 0.96 1.63
C LYS A 65 24.84 1.17 1.75
N PRO A 66 24.23 2.05 0.94
CA PRO A 66 22.78 2.23 0.92
C PRO A 66 22.00 0.93 0.74
N GLU A 67 22.48 0.04 -0.13
CA GLU A 67 21.86 -1.26 -0.42
C GLU A 67 21.85 -2.17 0.82
N ASP A 68 22.96 -2.22 1.58
CA ASP A 68 23.06 -3.01 2.81
C ASP A 68 22.09 -2.49 3.88
N ILE A 69 21.93 -1.16 3.99
CA ILE A 69 20.96 -0.53 4.89
C ILE A 69 19.52 -0.89 4.46
N SER A 70 19.20 -0.77 3.17
CA SER A 70 17.88 -1.06 2.66
C SER A 70 17.51 -2.54 2.83
N GLU A 71 18.43 -3.46 2.54
CA GLU A 71 18.23 -4.90 2.76
C GLU A 71 17.95 -5.22 4.24
N LEU A 72 18.77 -4.65 5.14
CA LEU A 72 18.60 -4.80 6.58
C LEU A 72 17.22 -4.30 7.05
N LEU A 73 16.80 -3.13 6.59
CA LEU A 73 15.50 -2.55 6.95
C LEU A 73 14.33 -3.38 6.40
N VAL A 74 14.43 -3.89 5.18
CA VAL A 74 13.41 -4.78 4.58
C VAL A 74 13.28 -6.08 5.37
N ARG A 75 14.39 -6.65 5.86
CA ARG A 75 14.39 -7.85 6.73
C ARG A 75 13.82 -7.56 8.12
N MET A 76 14.11 -6.38 8.69
CA MET A 76 13.65 -5.99 10.03
C MET A 76 12.17 -5.59 10.09
N ALA A 77 11.64 -4.97 9.03
CA ALA A 77 10.28 -4.41 9.04
C ALA A 77 9.18 -5.46 9.34
N PRO A 78 9.23 -6.69 8.80
CA PRO A 78 8.28 -7.74 9.17
C PRO A 78 8.30 -8.12 10.65
N LEU A 79 9.48 -8.07 11.30
CA LEU A 79 9.60 -8.35 12.74
C LEU A 79 8.96 -7.23 13.58
N VAL A 80 9.08 -5.97 13.15
CA VAL A 80 8.33 -4.86 13.74
C VAL A 80 6.83 -5.09 13.58
N GLY A 81 6.38 -5.48 12.38
CA GLY A 81 4.98 -5.80 12.11
C GLY A 81 4.43 -6.91 13.01
N THR A 82 5.16 -8.01 13.15
CA THR A 82 4.82 -9.13 14.05
C THR A 82 4.76 -8.69 15.52
N PHE A 83 5.76 -7.93 15.99
CA PHE A 83 5.82 -7.47 17.37
C PHE A 83 4.66 -6.54 17.72
N VAL A 84 4.38 -5.56 16.85
CA VAL A 84 3.29 -4.60 17.02
C VAL A 84 1.93 -5.30 16.94
N ALA A 85 1.75 -6.26 16.01
CA ALA A 85 0.52 -7.04 15.94
C ALA A 85 0.27 -7.84 17.22
N ARG A 86 1.32 -8.43 17.81
CA ARG A 86 1.24 -9.09 19.11
C ARG A 86 0.91 -8.09 20.23
N LEU A 87 1.57 -6.93 20.26
CA LEU A 87 1.34 -5.89 21.26
C LEU A 87 -0.13 -5.47 21.33
N PHE A 88 -0.81 -5.33 20.20
CA PHE A 88 -2.22 -4.92 20.12
C PHE A 88 -3.20 -6.09 20.02
N ASN A 89 -2.74 -7.34 20.10
CA ASN A 89 -3.57 -8.55 19.92
C ASN A 89 -4.32 -8.58 18.58
N VAL A 90 -3.64 -8.21 17.50
CA VAL A 90 -4.19 -8.21 16.12
C VAL A 90 -3.40 -9.12 15.16
N SER A 91 -2.65 -10.09 15.70
CA SER A 91 -1.89 -11.06 14.89
C SER A 91 -2.75 -11.76 13.84
N ASP A 92 -3.94 -12.24 14.21
CA ASP A 92 -4.84 -12.95 13.28
C ASP A 92 -5.30 -12.04 12.12
N VAL A 93 -5.59 -10.76 12.42
CA VAL A 93 -5.98 -9.77 11.40
C VAL A 93 -4.82 -9.47 10.46
N ARG A 94 -3.60 -9.34 11.00
CA ARG A 94 -2.38 -9.18 10.20
C ARG A 94 -2.14 -10.38 9.30
N GLU A 95 -2.22 -11.61 9.83
CA GLU A 95 -2.04 -12.84 9.03
C GLU A 95 -3.10 -12.97 7.93
N GLN A 96 -4.35 -12.58 8.20
CA GLN A 96 -5.40 -12.54 7.19
C GLN A 96 -5.08 -11.53 6.05
N GLN A 97 -4.60 -10.33 6.41
CA GLN A 97 -4.17 -9.34 5.41
C GLN A 97 -3.00 -9.86 4.58
N ILE A 98 -1.99 -10.47 5.22
CA ILE A 98 -0.84 -11.10 4.55
C ILE A 98 -1.33 -12.16 3.56
N GLY A 99 -2.21 -13.06 4.00
CA GLY A 99 -2.77 -14.12 3.17
C GLY A 99 -3.54 -13.59 1.95
N THR A 100 -4.33 -12.53 2.13
CA THR A 100 -5.08 -11.90 1.04
C THR A 100 -4.15 -11.25 0.01
N ILE A 101 -3.17 -10.47 0.47
CA ILE A 101 -2.22 -9.79 -0.43
C ILE A 101 -1.34 -10.80 -1.16
N ARG A 102 -0.76 -11.77 -0.44
CA ARG A 102 0.04 -12.84 -1.06
C ARG A 102 -0.80 -13.66 -2.03
N GLY A 103 -2.05 -13.96 -1.70
CA GLY A 103 -2.97 -14.67 -2.60
C GLY A 103 -3.17 -13.98 -3.95
N GLU A 104 -3.25 -12.64 -3.97
CA GLU A 104 -3.30 -11.87 -5.23
C GLU A 104 -1.99 -11.97 -6.02
N PHE A 105 -0.83 -11.87 -5.35
CA PHE A 105 0.48 -12.07 -6.00
C PHE A 105 0.67 -13.48 -6.54
N ASP A 106 0.25 -14.47 -5.76
CA ASP A 106 0.35 -15.88 -6.09
C ASP A 106 -0.68 -16.34 -7.13
N ALA A 107 -1.68 -15.51 -7.45
CA ALA A 107 -2.70 -15.81 -8.45
C ALA A 107 -2.65 -14.82 -9.61
N VAL A 108 -3.30 -13.67 -9.45
CA VAL A 108 -3.52 -12.68 -10.51
C VAL A 108 -2.19 -12.18 -11.09
N PHE A 109 -1.20 -11.88 -10.25
CA PHE A 109 0.06 -11.31 -10.73
C PHE A 109 1.04 -12.35 -11.29
N VAL A 110 0.99 -13.60 -10.82
CA VAL A 110 1.63 -14.74 -11.52
C VAL A 110 0.98 -14.93 -12.89
N TYR A 111 -0.35 -15.00 -12.98
CA TYR A 111 -1.06 -15.13 -14.25
C TYR A 111 -0.74 -13.99 -15.21
N ARG A 112 -0.69 -12.75 -14.72
CA ARG A 112 -0.26 -11.56 -15.48
C ARG A 112 1.13 -11.76 -16.10
N THR A 113 2.10 -12.12 -15.27
CA THR A 113 3.52 -12.13 -15.66
C THR A 113 3.89 -13.36 -16.49
N GLU A 114 3.49 -14.53 -15.99
CA GLU A 114 3.94 -15.82 -16.49
C GLU A 114 3.09 -16.36 -17.64
N ILE A 115 1.81 -15.97 -17.70
CA ILE A 115 0.91 -16.38 -18.78
C ILE A 115 0.67 -15.19 -19.71
N VAL A 116 -0.05 -14.16 -19.27
CA VAL A 116 -0.51 -13.06 -20.13
C VAL A 116 0.65 -12.29 -20.77
N GLY A 117 1.73 -12.06 -20.01
CA GLY A 117 2.95 -11.40 -20.45
C GLY A 117 3.76 -12.20 -21.47
N LYS A 118 3.64 -13.54 -21.48
CA LYS A 118 4.39 -14.44 -22.36
C LYS A 118 3.62 -14.88 -23.61
N LEU A 119 2.33 -14.57 -23.72
CA LEU A 119 1.48 -14.98 -24.85
C LEU A 119 2.03 -14.58 -26.22
N ALA A 120 2.57 -13.36 -26.35
CA ALA A 120 3.11 -12.87 -27.62
C ALA A 120 4.32 -13.69 -28.10
N GLY A 121 5.13 -14.20 -27.16
CA GLY A 121 6.21 -15.14 -27.46
C GLY A 121 5.70 -16.55 -27.76
N ARG A 122 4.75 -17.05 -26.94
CA ARG A 122 4.18 -18.40 -27.08
C ARG A 122 3.47 -18.61 -28.41
N PHE A 123 2.69 -17.64 -28.86
CA PHE A 123 1.89 -17.70 -30.10
C PHE A 123 2.49 -16.84 -31.22
N LYS A 124 3.81 -16.65 -31.23
CA LYS A 124 4.50 -15.83 -32.23
C LYS A 124 4.15 -16.29 -33.65
N GLY A 125 3.61 -15.36 -34.45
CA GLY A 125 3.23 -15.62 -35.84
C GLY A 125 1.91 -16.39 -36.02
N GLN A 126 1.18 -16.68 -34.95
CA GLN A 126 -0.14 -17.30 -35.01
C GLN A 126 -1.23 -16.23 -34.89
N THR A 127 -2.35 -16.45 -35.56
CA THR A 127 -3.60 -15.71 -35.39
C THR A 127 -4.66 -16.62 -34.79
N ILE A 128 -5.76 -16.04 -34.33
CA ILE A 128 -6.94 -16.80 -33.87
C ILE A 128 -7.79 -17.34 -35.04
N GLU A 129 -7.33 -17.20 -36.27
CA GLU A 129 -8.07 -17.67 -37.45
C GLU A 129 -8.20 -19.19 -37.42
N GLY A 130 -9.42 -19.68 -37.59
CA GLY A 130 -9.74 -21.12 -37.50
C GLY A 130 -9.79 -21.68 -36.08
N TRP A 131 -9.62 -20.87 -35.03
CA TRP A 131 -9.81 -21.34 -33.65
C TRP A 131 -11.31 -21.39 -33.31
N ASP A 132 -11.76 -22.49 -32.71
CA ASP A 132 -13.12 -22.61 -32.18
C ASP A 132 -13.21 -21.90 -30.82
N ILE A 133 -13.62 -20.64 -30.83
CA ILE A 133 -13.74 -19.81 -29.63
C ILE A 133 -14.82 -20.34 -28.68
N ALA A 134 -15.90 -20.92 -29.21
CA ALA A 134 -16.96 -21.50 -28.39
C ALA A 134 -16.45 -22.73 -27.64
N GLN A 135 -15.69 -23.59 -28.31
CA GLN A 135 -15.01 -24.72 -27.69
C GLN A 135 -13.99 -24.27 -26.64
N LEU A 136 -13.16 -23.26 -26.92
CA LEU A 136 -12.20 -22.73 -25.96
C LEU A 136 -12.88 -22.19 -24.68
N ASN A 137 -14.00 -21.48 -24.81
CA ASN A 137 -14.80 -21.05 -23.67
C ASN A 137 -15.36 -22.23 -22.87
N ALA A 138 -15.89 -23.26 -23.56
CA ALA A 138 -16.39 -24.47 -22.91
C ALA A 138 -15.27 -25.20 -22.15
N GLN A 139 -14.07 -25.27 -22.72
CA GLN A 139 -12.90 -25.84 -22.08
C GLN A 139 -12.46 -25.06 -20.84
N LEU A 140 -12.37 -23.72 -20.91
CA LEU A 140 -12.03 -22.92 -19.73
C LEU A 140 -13.07 -23.11 -18.62
N ASN A 141 -14.37 -23.06 -18.95
CA ASN A 141 -15.44 -23.28 -17.98
C ASN A 141 -15.37 -24.67 -17.35
N ALA A 142 -15.04 -25.70 -18.13
CA ALA A 142 -14.85 -27.05 -17.62
C ALA A 142 -13.63 -27.15 -16.69
N LEU A 143 -12.54 -26.42 -16.96
CA LEU A 143 -11.40 -26.35 -16.03
C LEU A 143 -11.77 -25.66 -14.73
N LEU A 144 -12.51 -24.55 -14.79
CA LEU A 144 -12.99 -23.83 -13.61
C LEU A 144 -13.92 -24.72 -12.77
N ALA A 145 -14.80 -25.50 -13.40
CA ALA A 145 -15.63 -26.47 -12.72
C ALA A 145 -14.81 -27.61 -12.09
N ALA A 146 -13.90 -28.23 -12.85
CA ALA A 146 -13.06 -29.34 -12.37
C ALA A 146 -12.19 -28.93 -11.17
N THR A 147 -11.72 -27.69 -11.14
CA THR A 147 -10.86 -27.16 -10.06
C THR A 147 -11.62 -26.46 -8.94
N GLY A 148 -12.96 -26.56 -8.91
CA GLY A 148 -13.80 -25.99 -7.85
C GLY A 148 -13.89 -24.45 -7.85
N LYS A 149 -13.48 -23.79 -8.94
CA LYS A 149 -13.40 -22.33 -9.07
C LYS A 149 -14.65 -21.69 -9.66
N GLN A 150 -15.71 -22.45 -9.93
CA GLN A 150 -16.94 -21.93 -10.56
C GLN A 150 -17.64 -20.86 -9.72
N SER A 151 -17.72 -21.05 -8.39
CA SER A 151 -18.31 -20.05 -7.48
C SER A 151 -17.47 -18.78 -7.46
N LEU A 152 -16.14 -18.92 -7.39
CA LEU A 152 -15.23 -17.79 -7.43
C LEU A 152 -15.32 -17.04 -8.75
N PHE A 153 -15.46 -17.73 -9.88
CA PHE A 153 -15.59 -17.10 -11.18
C PHE A 153 -16.86 -16.23 -11.28
N ALA A 154 -17.94 -16.59 -10.60
CA ALA A 154 -19.15 -15.78 -10.56
C ALA A 154 -18.98 -14.47 -9.77
N GLU A 155 -18.11 -14.46 -8.75
CA GLU A 155 -17.85 -13.31 -7.88
C GLU A 155 -16.69 -12.44 -8.38
N ASP A 156 -15.60 -13.09 -8.81
CA ASP A 156 -14.35 -12.50 -9.25
C ASP A 156 -13.73 -13.35 -10.38
N PRO A 157 -14.18 -13.13 -11.63
CA PRO A 157 -13.69 -13.85 -12.81
C PRO A 157 -12.17 -13.79 -12.98
N GLU A 158 -11.58 -12.64 -12.67
CA GLU A 158 -10.14 -12.42 -12.80
C GLU A 158 -9.36 -13.27 -11.80
N LEU A 159 -9.78 -13.29 -10.53
CA LEU A 159 -9.11 -14.10 -9.51
C LEU A 159 -9.26 -15.59 -9.79
N ALA A 160 -10.44 -16.05 -10.25
CA ALA A 160 -10.66 -17.45 -10.59
C ALA A 160 -9.76 -17.93 -11.73
N VAL A 161 -9.70 -17.18 -12.84
CA VAL A 161 -8.81 -17.51 -13.97
C VAL A 161 -7.34 -17.34 -13.59
N GLY A 162 -7.02 -16.31 -12.79
CA GLY A 162 -5.68 -16.06 -12.28
C GLY A 162 -5.16 -17.21 -11.41
N GLN A 163 -5.97 -17.71 -10.47
CA GLN A 163 -5.64 -18.85 -9.63
C GLN A 163 -5.45 -20.12 -10.47
N LEU A 164 -6.39 -20.42 -11.36
CA LEU A 164 -6.30 -21.58 -12.26
C LEU A 164 -5.00 -21.54 -13.08
N GLY A 165 -4.73 -20.40 -13.73
CA GLY A 165 -3.54 -20.22 -14.54
C GLY A 165 -2.24 -20.33 -13.72
N ALA A 166 -2.19 -19.69 -12.56
CA ALA A 166 -1.01 -19.71 -11.70
C ALA A 166 -0.72 -21.10 -11.11
N GLU A 167 -1.74 -21.86 -10.71
CA GLU A 167 -1.61 -23.25 -10.24
C GLU A 167 -1.05 -24.14 -11.36
N LEU A 168 -1.66 -24.11 -12.55
CA LEU A 168 -1.22 -24.91 -13.69
C LEU A 168 0.20 -24.52 -14.14
N TRP A 169 0.52 -23.23 -14.13
CA TRP A 169 1.87 -22.76 -14.43
C TRP A 169 2.87 -23.33 -13.42
N ARG A 170 2.62 -23.22 -12.11
CA ARG A 170 3.54 -23.78 -11.09
C ARG A 170 3.75 -25.28 -11.26
N LEU A 171 2.69 -26.05 -11.50
CA LEU A 171 2.79 -27.48 -11.77
C LEU A 171 3.64 -27.75 -13.02
N SER A 172 3.51 -26.92 -14.07
CA SER A 172 4.32 -27.06 -15.29
C SER A 172 5.81 -26.77 -15.10
N GLN A 173 6.18 -26.08 -14.01
CA GLN A 173 7.58 -25.78 -13.68
C GLN A 173 8.25 -26.90 -12.86
N GLN A 174 7.50 -27.91 -12.39
CA GLN A 174 8.06 -29.02 -11.61
C GLN A 174 8.75 -30.02 -12.55
N THR A 175 10.00 -30.38 -12.23
CA THR A 175 10.82 -31.27 -13.07
C THR A 175 10.42 -32.74 -12.97
N ASP A 176 9.99 -33.18 -11.78
CA ASP A 176 9.64 -34.58 -11.47
C ASP A 176 8.16 -34.77 -11.13
N LEU A 177 7.27 -34.12 -11.89
CA LEU A 177 5.83 -34.18 -11.66
C LEU A 177 5.30 -35.60 -11.89
N SER A 178 4.78 -36.23 -10.83
CA SER A 178 4.27 -37.60 -10.86
C SER A 178 2.76 -37.68 -11.08
N ASP A 179 2.27 -38.86 -11.49
CA ASP A 179 0.83 -39.12 -11.58
C ASP A 179 0.12 -38.99 -10.21
N THR A 180 0.85 -39.18 -9.11
CA THR A 180 0.31 -39.00 -7.76
C THR A 180 0.06 -37.53 -7.45
N ASP A 181 0.95 -36.64 -7.88
CA ASP A 181 0.85 -35.19 -7.64
C ASP A 181 -0.38 -34.58 -8.34
N VAL A 182 -0.78 -35.15 -9.47
CA VAL A 182 -1.93 -34.69 -10.26
C VAL A 182 -3.14 -35.61 -10.18
N ALA A 183 -3.15 -36.64 -9.32
CA ALA A 183 -4.17 -37.67 -9.31
C ALA A 183 -5.60 -37.10 -9.15
N VAL A 184 -5.77 -36.16 -8.22
CA VAL A 184 -7.06 -35.49 -7.97
C VAL A 184 -7.50 -34.69 -9.20
N LEU A 185 -6.61 -33.86 -9.74
CA LEU A 185 -6.89 -33.04 -10.93
C LEU A 185 -7.20 -33.92 -12.15
N LYS A 186 -6.44 -34.99 -12.35
CA LYS A 186 -6.64 -35.97 -13.43
C LYS A 186 -8.02 -36.61 -13.35
N SER A 187 -8.46 -37.01 -12.15
CA SER A 187 -9.81 -37.53 -11.93
C SER A 187 -10.87 -36.49 -12.29
N GLN A 188 -10.77 -35.28 -11.75
CA GLN A 188 -11.75 -34.20 -11.97
C GLN A 188 -11.83 -33.77 -13.44
N VAL A 189 -10.69 -33.73 -14.14
CA VAL A 189 -10.63 -33.41 -15.57
C VAL A 189 -11.26 -34.52 -16.42
N SER A 190 -11.06 -35.80 -16.05
CA SER A 190 -11.65 -36.93 -16.79
C SER A 190 -13.19 -36.96 -16.75
N GLU A 191 -13.80 -36.31 -15.76
CA GLU A 191 -15.25 -36.15 -15.63
C GLU A 191 -15.80 -35.02 -16.52
N GLN A 192 -14.95 -34.27 -17.22
CA GLN A 192 -15.33 -33.15 -18.06
C GLN A 192 -15.14 -33.47 -19.55
N PRO A 193 -16.19 -33.84 -20.30
CA PRO A 193 -16.08 -34.22 -21.71
C PRO A 193 -15.52 -33.11 -22.61
N ALA A 194 -15.70 -31.84 -22.22
CA ALA A 194 -15.15 -30.69 -22.95
C ALA A 194 -13.60 -30.66 -22.92
N LEU A 195 -12.98 -31.24 -21.87
CA LEU A 195 -11.53 -31.32 -21.70
C LEU A 195 -10.97 -32.55 -22.43
N ASN A 196 -11.12 -32.56 -23.75
CA ASN A 196 -10.58 -33.62 -24.61
C ASN A 196 -9.07 -33.42 -24.86
N ILE A 197 -8.27 -33.50 -23.80
CA ILE A 197 -6.81 -33.30 -23.84
C ILE A 197 -6.14 -34.67 -23.96
N ALA A 198 -5.38 -34.88 -25.03
CA ALA A 198 -4.53 -36.05 -25.17
C ALA A 198 -3.27 -35.89 -24.32
N TYR A 199 -2.99 -36.87 -23.45
CA TYR A 199 -1.81 -36.89 -22.60
C TYR A 199 -1.32 -38.33 -22.38
N ASP A 200 -0.03 -38.50 -22.15
CA ASP A 200 0.64 -39.78 -21.86
C ASP A 200 1.37 -39.78 -20.51
N SER A 201 1.36 -38.64 -19.82
CA SER A 201 2.14 -38.35 -18.62
C SER A 201 1.50 -37.21 -17.83
N ALA A 202 1.83 -37.09 -16.54
CA ALA A 202 1.38 -35.96 -15.71
C ALA A 202 1.83 -34.61 -16.31
N ALA A 203 3.08 -34.54 -16.79
CA ALA A 203 3.63 -33.35 -17.42
C ALA A 203 2.87 -32.96 -18.70
N SER A 204 2.57 -33.90 -19.59
CA SER A 204 1.80 -33.61 -20.81
C SER A 204 0.34 -33.23 -20.51
N LEU A 205 -0.27 -33.80 -19.47
CA LEU A 205 -1.59 -33.40 -18.99
C LEU A 205 -1.57 -31.92 -18.55
N ILE A 206 -0.68 -31.54 -17.64
CA ILE A 206 -0.57 -30.16 -17.16
C ILE A 206 -0.25 -29.20 -18.32
N ALA A 207 0.65 -29.58 -19.23
CA ALA A 207 0.96 -28.76 -20.40
C ALA A 207 -0.27 -28.52 -21.28
N GLY A 208 -1.11 -29.53 -21.49
CA GLY A 208 -2.36 -29.40 -22.24
C GLY A 208 -3.40 -28.53 -21.54
N LEU A 209 -3.58 -28.69 -20.22
CA LEU A 209 -4.49 -27.86 -19.42
C LEU A 209 -4.04 -26.39 -19.41
N LEU A 210 -2.74 -26.15 -19.25
CA LEU A 210 -2.16 -24.82 -19.31
C LEU A 210 -2.30 -24.20 -20.71
N ASP A 211 -2.19 -25.01 -21.77
CA ASP A 211 -2.38 -24.52 -23.15
C ASP A 211 -3.80 -24.02 -23.40
N VAL A 212 -4.83 -24.66 -22.82
CA VAL A 212 -6.22 -24.15 -22.86
C VAL A 212 -6.28 -22.75 -22.27
N VAL A 213 -5.73 -22.54 -21.07
CA VAL A 213 -5.69 -21.22 -20.43
C VAL A 213 -4.93 -20.22 -21.31
N CYS A 214 -3.76 -20.59 -21.82
CA CYS A 214 -2.96 -19.72 -22.69
C CYS A 214 -3.69 -19.32 -23.98
N ARG A 215 -4.35 -20.26 -24.65
CA ARG A 215 -5.13 -20.00 -25.86
C ARG A 215 -6.32 -19.11 -25.58
N TRP A 216 -7.06 -19.39 -24.49
CA TRP A 216 -8.16 -18.54 -24.07
C TRP A 216 -7.69 -17.11 -23.79
N SER A 217 -6.59 -16.94 -23.04
CA SER A 217 -6.02 -15.62 -22.74
C SER A 217 -5.51 -14.90 -24.01
N PHE A 218 -4.98 -15.63 -24.99
CA PHE A 218 -4.55 -15.04 -26.27
C PHE A 218 -5.74 -14.61 -27.14
N ALA A 219 -6.81 -15.42 -27.16
CA ALA A 219 -8.07 -15.07 -27.80
C ALA A 219 -8.74 -13.86 -27.10
N ALA A 220 -8.64 -13.77 -25.77
CA ALA A 220 -9.18 -12.66 -25.00
C ALA A 220 -8.57 -11.29 -25.34
N LYS A 221 -7.38 -11.26 -25.95
CA LYS A 221 -6.76 -10.02 -26.47
C LYS A 221 -7.29 -9.59 -27.83
N GLN A 222 -8.02 -10.43 -28.55
CA GLN A 222 -8.33 -10.25 -29.97
C GLN A 222 -9.82 -10.39 -30.31
N VAL A 223 -10.56 -11.24 -29.58
CA VAL A 223 -11.99 -11.48 -29.81
C VAL A 223 -12.80 -10.42 -29.05
N PRO A 224 -13.67 -9.62 -29.71
CA PRO A 224 -14.41 -8.52 -29.06
C PRO A 224 -15.20 -8.93 -27.81
N GLU A 225 -15.88 -10.07 -27.86
CA GLU A 225 -16.68 -10.58 -26.74
C GLU A 225 -15.81 -10.91 -25.52
N LEU A 226 -14.63 -11.50 -25.74
CA LEU A 226 -13.69 -11.83 -24.66
C LEU A 226 -12.91 -10.61 -24.19
N GLN A 227 -12.57 -9.68 -25.09
CA GLN A 227 -11.99 -8.38 -24.74
C GLN A 227 -12.91 -7.62 -23.78
N ALA A 228 -14.23 -7.66 -23.99
CA ALA A 228 -15.19 -7.04 -23.08
C ALA A 228 -15.17 -7.68 -21.68
N VAL A 229 -14.94 -8.99 -21.58
CA VAL A 229 -14.80 -9.71 -20.30
C VAL A 229 -13.55 -9.24 -19.56
N VAL A 230 -12.40 -9.18 -20.25
CA VAL A 230 -11.11 -8.88 -19.62
C VAL A 230 -10.75 -7.39 -19.60
N ALA A 231 -11.61 -6.50 -20.13
CA ALA A 231 -11.33 -5.07 -20.28
C ALA A 231 -10.92 -4.37 -18.98
N LYS A 232 -11.42 -4.86 -17.84
CA LYS A 232 -11.12 -4.31 -16.50
C LYS A 232 -10.14 -5.14 -15.68
N TRP A 233 -9.61 -6.23 -16.25
CA TRP A 233 -8.70 -7.13 -15.55
C TRP A 233 -7.30 -6.54 -15.52
N LEU A 234 -6.74 -6.40 -14.33
CA LEU A 234 -5.39 -5.85 -14.13
C LEU A 234 -4.29 -6.81 -14.61
N SER A 235 -4.61 -8.10 -14.70
CA SER A 235 -3.77 -9.12 -15.35
C SER A 235 -3.58 -8.90 -16.85
N PHE A 236 -4.48 -8.16 -17.51
CA PHE A 236 -4.35 -7.76 -18.92
C PHE A 236 -3.90 -6.30 -19.08
N LYS A 237 -3.82 -5.52 -18.00
CA LYS A 237 -3.36 -4.13 -18.04
C LYS A 237 -1.88 -4.06 -18.43
N VAL A 238 -1.60 -3.29 -19.46
CA VAL A 238 -0.26 -2.90 -19.90
C VAL A 238 -0.10 -1.40 -19.64
N PRO A 239 1.00 -0.95 -19.02
CA PRO A 239 1.27 0.48 -18.82
C PRO A 239 1.23 1.24 -20.15
N GLU A 240 0.39 2.26 -20.23
CA GLU A 240 0.23 3.04 -21.45
C GLU A 240 1.47 3.91 -21.72
N LYS A 241 1.70 4.28 -23.00
CA LYS A 241 2.71 5.28 -23.34
C LYS A 241 2.22 6.65 -22.91
N THR A 242 3.07 7.40 -22.22
CA THR A 242 2.72 8.76 -21.81
C THR A 242 3.00 9.73 -22.94
N ASN A 243 1.95 10.36 -23.48
CA ASN A 243 2.10 11.48 -24.40
C ASN A 243 2.18 12.80 -23.62
N LEU A 244 3.40 13.31 -23.43
CA LEU A 244 3.63 14.52 -22.63
C LEU A 244 3.05 15.79 -23.26
N ASP A 245 2.82 15.80 -24.58
CA ASP A 245 2.18 16.91 -25.30
C ASP A 245 0.64 16.82 -25.26
N ASN A 246 0.08 15.68 -24.83
CA ASN A 246 -1.35 15.44 -24.74
C ASN A 246 -1.70 14.59 -23.50
N LEU A 247 -1.42 15.13 -22.31
CA LEU A 247 -1.64 14.43 -21.02
C LEU A 247 -3.11 14.29 -20.64
N VAL A 248 -4.00 15.09 -21.22
CA VAL A 248 -5.43 15.08 -20.94
C VAL A 248 -6.16 14.93 -22.26
N GLU A 249 -6.82 13.80 -22.44
CA GLU A 249 -7.65 13.57 -23.62
C GLU A 249 -8.81 14.59 -23.66
N HIS A 250 -8.94 15.27 -24.78
CA HIS A 250 -10.02 16.22 -25.04
C HIS A 250 -10.43 16.17 -26.51
N ALA A 251 -11.69 16.47 -26.78
CA ALA A 251 -12.22 16.74 -28.10
C ALA A 251 -12.39 18.25 -28.30
N SER A 252 -12.36 18.71 -29.56
CA SER A 252 -12.84 20.04 -29.92
C SER A 252 -14.33 19.97 -30.19
N VAL A 253 -15.12 20.73 -29.43
CA VAL A 253 -16.58 20.78 -29.53
C VAL A 253 -16.99 22.21 -29.86
N ALA A 254 -17.89 22.37 -30.83
CA ALA A 254 -18.44 23.68 -31.15
C ALA A 254 -19.47 24.10 -30.09
N GLN A 255 -19.18 25.16 -29.35
CA GLN A 255 -20.06 25.71 -28.32
C GLN A 255 -20.20 27.23 -28.49
N ASN A 256 -21.45 27.69 -28.63
CA ASN A 256 -21.77 29.12 -28.82
C ASN A 256 -21.00 29.81 -29.96
N GLY A 257 -20.70 29.09 -31.04
CA GLY A 257 -19.94 29.60 -32.19
C GLY A 257 -18.42 29.59 -32.03
N TYR A 258 -17.88 28.98 -30.95
CA TYR A 258 -16.45 28.81 -30.72
C TYR A 258 -16.09 27.32 -30.61
N ASP A 259 -14.89 26.96 -31.05
CA ASP A 259 -14.33 25.64 -30.76
C ASP A 259 -13.74 25.66 -29.36
N VAL A 260 -14.26 24.80 -28.49
CA VAL A 260 -13.79 24.63 -27.11
C VAL A 260 -13.27 23.21 -26.90
N TRP A 261 -12.28 23.06 -26.03
CA TRP A 261 -11.85 21.73 -25.61
C TRP A 261 -12.77 21.21 -24.51
N ALA A 262 -13.33 20.03 -24.72
CA ALA A 262 -14.16 19.32 -23.76
C ALA A 262 -13.78 17.84 -23.72
N CYS A 263 -13.86 17.22 -22.55
CA CYS A 263 -13.81 15.76 -22.47
C CYS A 263 -15.15 15.16 -22.88
N ASP A 264 -15.15 13.87 -23.19
CA ASP A 264 -16.36 13.09 -23.45
C ASP A 264 -17.39 13.25 -22.32
N GLU A 265 -18.69 13.30 -22.67
CA GLU A 265 -19.76 13.52 -21.68
C GLU A 265 -19.77 12.46 -20.57
N HIS A 266 -19.36 11.21 -20.87
CA HIS A 266 -19.24 10.15 -19.86
C HIS A 266 -18.13 10.43 -18.83
N HIS A 267 -17.19 11.33 -19.14
CA HIS A 267 -16.11 11.75 -18.24
C HIS A 267 -16.49 13.01 -17.44
N HIS A 268 -17.63 13.64 -17.72
CA HIS A 268 -18.06 14.85 -17.01
C HIS A 268 -18.36 14.53 -15.55
N ARG A 269 -17.72 15.27 -14.65
CA ARG A 269 -18.00 15.20 -13.21
C ARG A 269 -18.74 16.46 -12.78
N ARG A 270 -20.01 16.32 -12.39
CA ARG A 270 -20.79 17.43 -11.82
C ARG A 270 -20.21 17.76 -10.44
N ARG A 271 -19.87 19.02 -10.23
CA ARG A 271 -19.41 19.53 -8.93
C ARG A 271 -20.64 19.84 -8.08
N ASP A 272 -21.22 18.81 -7.48
CA ASP A 272 -22.37 18.93 -6.58
C ASP A 272 -21.92 18.62 -5.14
N GLY A 273 -22.19 19.56 -4.23
CA GLY A 273 -21.82 19.47 -2.83
C GLY A 273 -20.31 19.39 -2.54
N PHE A 274 -20.00 18.94 -1.32
CA PHE A 274 -18.63 18.83 -0.80
C PHE A 274 -18.27 17.41 -0.32
N ALA A 275 -19.02 16.40 -0.74
CA ALA A 275 -18.74 15.01 -0.43
C ALA A 275 -17.42 14.55 -1.10
N LEU A 276 -16.77 13.53 -0.52
CA LEU A 276 -15.55 12.96 -1.09
C LEU A 276 -15.84 12.35 -2.48
N THR A 277 -15.13 12.85 -3.49
CA THR A 277 -15.35 12.47 -4.91
C THR A 277 -14.34 11.46 -5.46
N ASP A 278 -13.30 11.15 -4.70
CA ASP A 278 -12.30 10.14 -5.05
C ASP A 278 -12.19 9.11 -3.93
N LYS A 279 -12.55 7.86 -4.25
CA LYS A 279 -12.56 6.74 -3.31
C LYS A 279 -11.22 5.99 -3.23
N ARG A 280 -10.18 6.47 -3.94
CA ARG A 280 -8.88 5.83 -4.11
C ARG A 280 -8.97 4.49 -4.85
N PHE A 281 -7.81 3.88 -5.07
CA PHE A 281 -7.72 2.51 -5.58
C PHE A 281 -8.29 1.51 -4.58
N ASN A 282 -8.91 0.46 -5.11
CA ASN A 282 -9.17 -0.75 -4.33
C ASN A 282 -7.85 -1.54 -4.15
N GLN A 283 -7.91 -2.62 -3.35
CA GLN A 283 -6.71 -3.39 -3.02
C GLN A 283 -5.99 -3.93 -4.26
N ARG A 284 -6.68 -4.60 -5.20
CA ARG A 284 -6.03 -5.15 -6.40
C ARG A 284 -5.42 -4.07 -7.29
N GLN A 285 -6.08 -2.91 -7.44
CA GLN A 285 -5.53 -1.76 -8.17
C GLN A 285 -4.25 -1.24 -7.52
N THR A 286 -4.19 -1.16 -6.19
CA THR A 286 -2.96 -0.82 -5.49
C THR A 286 -1.88 -1.88 -5.67
N LEU A 287 -2.23 -3.17 -5.54
CA LEU A 287 -1.27 -4.26 -5.70
C LEU A 287 -0.73 -4.36 -7.13
N TYR A 288 -1.49 -3.95 -8.14
CA TYR A 288 -0.98 -3.78 -9.50
C TYR A 288 0.16 -2.76 -9.55
N GLU A 289 0.03 -1.62 -8.86
CA GLU A 289 1.10 -0.62 -8.81
C GLU A 289 2.32 -1.15 -8.04
N VAL A 290 2.10 -1.93 -6.98
CA VAL A 290 3.18 -2.64 -6.28
C VAL A 290 3.88 -3.63 -7.20
N ASP A 291 3.14 -4.40 -8.02
CA ASP A 291 3.67 -5.35 -9.00
C ASP A 291 4.39 -4.67 -10.17
N HIS A 292 3.91 -3.50 -10.59
CA HIS A 292 4.51 -2.69 -11.65
C HIS A 292 5.86 -2.08 -11.23
N CYS A 293 6.07 -1.90 -9.92
CA CYS A 293 7.34 -1.45 -9.37
C CYS A 293 8.45 -2.51 -9.53
N ILE A 294 9.64 -2.09 -9.99
CA ILE A 294 10.81 -2.97 -10.20
C ILE A 294 11.80 -2.97 -9.03
N TYR A 295 11.41 -2.37 -7.92
CA TYR A 295 12.14 -2.34 -6.65
C TYR A 295 13.60 -1.83 -6.70
N CYS A 296 13.85 -0.64 -7.24
CA CYS A 296 15.20 -0.14 -7.57
C CYS A 296 16.20 0.08 -6.41
N HIS A 297 15.80 -0.04 -5.14
CA HIS A 297 16.71 0.20 -3.99
C HIS A 297 17.85 -0.81 -3.91
N ASP A 298 17.64 -2.02 -4.43
CA ASP A 298 18.62 -3.13 -4.43
C ASP A 298 19.89 -2.83 -5.26
N ARG A 299 19.91 -1.71 -5.99
CA ARG A 299 21.02 -1.25 -6.86
C ARG A 299 21.27 0.25 -6.71
N ASP A 300 20.79 0.85 -5.61
CA ASP A 300 20.93 2.29 -5.31
C ASP A 300 20.46 3.21 -6.46
N ASN A 301 19.42 2.78 -7.19
CA ASN A 301 18.88 3.48 -8.37
C ASN A 301 17.38 3.83 -8.21
N ASP A 302 16.91 3.93 -6.97
CA ASP A 302 15.58 4.34 -6.54
C ASP A 302 15.33 5.84 -6.77
N SER A 303 15.26 6.23 -8.04
CA SER A 303 15.05 7.61 -8.46
C SER A 303 13.71 8.21 -8.03
N CYS A 304 12.71 7.38 -7.67
CA CYS A 304 11.47 7.86 -7.06
C CYS A 304 11.70 8.45 -5.66
N SER A 305 12.73 7.99 -4.93
CA SER A 305 13.16 8.57 -3.66
C SER A 305 14.22 9.65 -3.91
N LYS A 306 15.34 9.29 -4.55
CA LYS A 306 16.57 10.12 -4.64
C LYS A 306 16.64 11.06 -5.84
N GLY A 307 15.62 11.04 -6.69
CA GLY A 307 15.55 11.81 -7.94
C GLY A 307 16.42 11.24 -9.07
N ILE A 308 16.28 11.84 -10.25
CA ILE A 308 17.08 11.48 -11.42
C ILE A 308 18.20 12.52 -11.59
N LYS A 309 19.43 12.12 -11.28
CA LYS A 309 20.61 13.00 -11.34
C LYS A 309 21.33 12.93 -12.69
N ASN A 310 21.97 14.02 -13.08
CA ASN A 310 22.90 14.12 -14.19
C ASN A 310 24.24 13.48 -13.79
N LYS A 311 24.76 12.60 -14.64
CA LYS A 311 26.01 11.86 -14.33
C LYS A 311 27.26 12.73 -14.22
N LYS A 312 27.25 13.93 -14.83
CA LYS A 312 28.44 14.79 -14.95
C LYS A 312 28.64 15.71 -13.74
N ASP A 313 27.56 16.21 -13.16
CA ASP A 313 27.56 17.30 -12.17
C ASP A 313 26.63 17.03 -10.97
N ALA A 314 26.00 15.85 -10.90
CA ALA A 314 25.07 15.43 -9.86
C ALA A 314 23.82 16.31 -9.66
N THR A 315 23.54 17.25 -10.59
CA THR A 315 22.33 18.07 -10.57
C THR A 315 21.10 17.25 -10.97
N PHE A 316 19.90 17.67 -10.58
CA PHE A 316 18.68 16.98 -11.00
C PHE A 316 18.37 17.26 -12.48
N LYS A 317 17.93 16.23 -13.20
CA LYS A 317 17.41 16.36 -14.55
C LYS A 317 16.07 17.08 -14.55
N THR A 318 15.78 17.80 -15.62
CA THR A 318 14.46 18.35 -15.92
C THR A 318 13.67 17.40 -16.81
N ASN A 319 12.36 17.33 -16.59
CA ASN A 319 11.45 16.63 -17.50
C ASN A 319 11.13 17.49 -18.75
N HIS A 320 10.31 16.96 -19.66
CA HIS A 320 9.87 17.65 -20.90
C HIS A 320 9.18 18.99 -20.65
N LEU A 321 8.52 19.15 -19.50
CA LEU A 321 7.83 20.38 -19.10
C LEU A 321 8.74 21.36 -18.34
N GLY A 322 10.04 21.08 -18.25
CA GLY A 322 11.03 21.92 -17.55
C GLY A 322 11.06 21.77 -16.03
N ALA A 323 10.29 20.85 -15.44
CA ALA A 323 10.27 20.63 -13.99
C ALA A 323 11.39 19.68 -13.54
N LEU A 324 12.02 19.96 -12.39
CA LEU A 324 13.08 19.11 -11.83
C LEU A 324 12.53 17.76 -11.33
N MET A 325 13.25 16.69 -11.64
CA MET A 325 12.94 15.32 -11.21
C MET A 325 13.71 14.98 -9.94
N THR A 326 13.31 15.61 -8.84
CA THR A 326 13.95 15.52 -7.51
C THR A 326 13.66 14.23 -6.76
N GLY A 327 12.61 13.49 -7.13
CA GLY A 327 12.13 12.36 -6.31
C GLY A 327 11.33 12.85 -5.10
N CYS A 328 11.11 11.98 -4.13
CA CYS A 328 10.41 12.31 -2.89
C CYS A 328 11.16 13.40 -2.12
N PRO A 329 10.53 14.53 -1.75
CA PRO A 329 11.18 15.57 -0.97
C PRO A 329 11.67 15.12 0.42
N LEU A 330 11.13 14.01 0.92
CA LEU A 330 11.53 13.40 2.20
C LEU A 330 12.54 12.27 2.03
N GLU A 331 12.92 11.94 0.79
CA GLU A 331 13.76 10.77 0.46
C GLU A 331 13.23 9.46 1.08
N GLU A 332 11.89 9.34 1.17
CA GLU A 332 11.22 8.17 1.73
C GLU A 332 11.73 6.86 1.12
N LYS A 333 11.80 5.82 1.96
CA LYS A 333 12.12 4.43 1.59
C LYS A 333 11.00 3.73 0.81
N ILE A 334 10.65 4.31 -0.34
CA ILE A 334 9.51 3.91 -1.18
C ILE A 334 9.66 2.46 -1.65
N SER A 335 10.83 2.12 -2.18
CA SER A 335 11.01 0.82 -2.83
C SER A 335 11.05 -0.31 -1.80
N GLU A 336 11.64 -0.06 -0.63
CA GLU A 336 11.68 -0.94 0.52
C GLU A 336 10.26 -1.16 1.05
N MET A 337 9.49 -0.08 1.23
CA MET A 337 8.09 -0.13 1.61
C MET A 337 7.27 -0.98 0.64
N HIS A 338 7.50 -0.85 -0.67
CA HIS A 338 6.80 -1.66 -1.68
C HIS A 338 7.14 -3.14 -1.56
N VAL A 339 8.40 -3.51 -1.26
CA VAL A 339 8.78 -4.92 -1.05
C VAL A 339 8.08 -5.49 0.17
N VAL A 340 8.05 -4.76 1.29
CA VAL A 340 7.36 -5.20 2.51
C VAL A 340 5.85 -5.31 2.27
N LYS A 341 5.25 -4.37 1.52
CA LYS A 341 3.84 -4.45 1.08
C LYS A 341 3.59 -5.64 0.17
N ARG A 342 4.49 -5.97 -0.77
CA ARG A 342 4.40 -7.17 -1.63
C ARG A 342 4.37 -8.45 -0.80
N GLN A 343 5.14 -8.50 0.29
CA GLN A 343 5.12 -9.61 1.24
C GLN A 343 3.83 -9.67 2.08
N GLY A 344 2.96 -8.67 1.98
CA GLY A 344 1.66 -8.60 2.64
C GLY A 344 1.66 -7.88 4.00
N ASP A 345 2.82 -7.45 4.53
CA ASP A 345 2.89 -6.85 5.86
C ASP A 345 2.67 -5.34 5.84
N ASN A 346 1.43 -4.92 6.04
CA ASN A 346 1.06 -3.51 6.10
C ASN A 346 1.62 -2.76 7.32
N ILE A 347 1.77 -3.43 8.47
CA ILE A 347 2.31 -2.78 9.68
C ILE A 347 3.81 -2.53 9.49
N GLY A 348 4.54 -3.52 8.98
CA GLY A 348 5.95 -3.37 8.62
C GLY A 348 6.15 -2.30 7.54
N ALA A 349 5.30 -2.29 6.50
CA ALA A 349 5.35 -1.28 5.45
C ALA A 349 5.07 0.13 6.00
N LEU A 350 4.11 0.29 6.91
CA LEU A 350 3.84 1.57 7.56
C LEU A 350 5.00 2.02 8.46
N ALA A 351 5.61 1.10 9.20
CA ALA A 351 6.80 1.39 9.99
C ALA A 351 7.94 1.91 9.09
N MET A 352 8.07 1.41 7.86
CA MET A 352 9.03 1.93 6.87
C MET A 352 8.71 3.38 6.45
N ILE A 353 7.44 3.69 6.14
CA ILE A 353 7.00 5.06 5.76
C ILE A 353 7.32 6.06 6.88
N ILE A 354 7.01 5.68 8.12
CA ILE A 354 7.11 6.56 9.30
C ILE A 354 8.56 6.95 9.64
N ILE A 355 9.57 6.24 9.12
CA ILE A 355 10.99 6.62 9.30
C ILE A 355 11.21 8.05 8.81
N ASP A 356 10.70 8.36 7.62
CA ASP A 356 10.92 9.64 6.95
C ASP A 356 9.67 10.53 6.97
N ASN A 357 8.48 9.93 7.07
CA ASN A 357 7.19 10.63 7.02
C ASN A 357 6.20 10.15 8.10
N PRO A 358 6.41 10.53 9.37
CA PRO A 358 5.50 10.21 10.46
C PRO A 358 4.13 10.92 10.33
N MET A 359 3.99 11.89 9.42
CA MET A 359 2.76 12.61 9.12
C MET A 359 2.16 12.17 7.77
N CYS A 360 2.38 10.93 7.37
CA CYS A 360 1.87 10.39 6.11
C CYS A 360 0.35 10.47 5.87
N PRO A 361 -0.53 10.65 6.88
CA PRO A 361 -1.93 11.01 6.60
C PRO A 361 -2.07 12.35 5.85
N GLY A 362 -1.07 13.23 5.94
CA GLY A 362 -1.01 14.53 5.28
C GLY A 362 -0.42 14.51 3.87
N THR A 363 0.07 13.37 3.37
CA THR A 363 0.74 13.19 2.07
C THR A 363 -0.03 12.19 1.19
N GLY A 364 0.64 11.48 0.29
CA GLY A 364 0.03 10.44 -0.53
C GLY A 364 -0.95 10.93 -1.60
N HIS A 365 -1.91 10.07 -1.93
CA HIS A 365 -2.80 10.25 -3.07
C HIS A 365 -3.56 11.58 -2.99
N ARG A 366 -3.54 12.33 -4.09
CA ARG A 366 -4.07 13.71 -4.26
C ARG A 366 -3.29 14.83 -3.57
N ILE A 367 -2.20 14.53 -2.88
CA ILE A 367 -1.30 15.53 -2.30
C ILE A 367 0.07 15.51 -2.98
N CYS A 368 0.70 14.34 -3.04
CA CYS A 368 2.07 14.18 -3.53
C CYS A 368 2.10 13.64 -4.97
N ASN A 369 3.10 14.06 -5.76
CA ASN A 369 3.32 13.53 -7.12
C ASN A 369 4.80 13.46 -7.54
N ASP A 370 5.73 13.98 -6.74
CA ASP A 370 7.14 14.10 -7.14
C ASP A 370 7.85 12.73 -7.25
N CYS A 371 7.48 11.77 -6.41
CA CYS A 371 7.98 10.40 -6.50
C CYS A 371 7.55 9.68 -7.79
N MET A 372 6.33 9.93 -8.28
CA MET A 372 5.86 9.44 -9.57
C MET A 372 6.65 10.09 -10.71
N ARG A 373 6.84 11.42 -10.65
CA ARG A 373 7.64 12.15 -11.64
C ARG A 373 9.09 11.67 -11.67
N GLY A 374 9.66 11.32 -10.52
CA GLY A 374 11.01 10.76 -10.38
C GLY A 374 11.14 9.28 -10.69
N CYS A 375 10.03 8.55 -10.91
CA CYS A 375 10.05 7.11 -11.20
C CYS A 375 10.87 6.80 -12.46
N ILE A 376 11.57 5.67 -12.52
CA ILE A 376 12.39 5.31 -13.69
C ILE A 376 11.57 5.18 -15.00
N TYR A 377 10.26 4.93 -14.89
CA TYR A 377 9.34 4.92 -16.01
C TYR A 377 9.05 6.35 -16.51
N GLN A 378 9.83 6.77 -17.52
CA GLN A 378 9.75 8.12 -18.10
C GLN A 378 9.04 8.18 -19.46
N LYS A 379 8.68 7.02 -20.04
CA LYS A 379 8.04 6.89 -21.37
C LYS A 379 6.68 6.21 -21.32
N THR A 380 6.36 5.61 -20.19
CA THR A 380 5.13 4.88 -19.92
C THR A 380 4.61 5.31 -18.57
N GLU A 381 3.38 4.93 -18.23
CA GLU A 381 2.78 5.18 -16.92
C GLU A 381 3.75 4.80 -15.79
N SER A 382 4.06 5.80 -14.94
CA SER A 382 4.84 5.60 -13.73
C SER A 382 4.04 4.85 -12.68
N VAL A 383 4.72 4.17 -11.75
CA VAL A 383 4.07 3.60 -10.56
C VAL A 383 3.35 4.69 -9.79
N ASN A 384 2.08 4.48 -9.45
CA ASN A 384 1.31 5.38 -8.61
C ASN A 384 1.63 5.18 -7.12
N ILE A 385 2.84 5.59 -6.74
CA ILE A 385 3.38 5.49 -5.37
C ILE A 385 2.45 6.14 -4.32
N PRO A 386 1.85 7.34 -4.57
CA PRO A 386 0.93 7.96 -3.61
C PRO A 386 -0.29 7.09 -3.28
N GLN A 387 -0.82 6.30 -4.23
CA GLN A 387 -1.90 5.34 -3.95
C GLN A 387 -1.43 4.21 -3.03
N ILE A 388 -0.19 3.73 -3.21
CA ILE A 388 0.40 2.68 -2.37
C ILE A 388 0.63 3.19 -0.95
N GLU A 389 1.25 4.36 -0.78
CA GLU A 389 1.49 5.00 0.52
C GLU A 389 0.17 5.17 1.29
N THR A 390 -0.83 5.77 0.65
CA THR A 390 -2.16 5.96 1.26
C THR A 390 -2.83 4.62 1.56
N ASN A 391 -2.70 3.61 0.71
CA ASN A 391 -3.29 2.30 0.97
C ASN A 391 -2.64 1.60 2.16
N VAL A 392 -1.30 1.64 2.29
CA VAL A 392 -0.60 1.10 3.47
C VAL A 392 -1.10 1.75 4.74
N LEU A 393 -1.20 3.08 4.76
CA LEU A 393 -1.79 3.81 5.89
C LEU A 393 -3.22 3.34 6.18
N THR A 394 -4.10 3.30 5.17
CA THR A 394 -5.50 2.94 5.40
C THR A 394 -5.70 1.48 5.80
N ASP A 395 -4.91 0.56 5.27
CA ASP A 395 -4.99 -0.87 5.63
C ASP A 395 -4.63 -1.09 7.11
N VAL A 396 -3.74 -0.24 7.67
CA VAL A 396 -3.44 -0.24 9.11
C VAL A 396 -4.46 0.58 9.91
N LEU A 397 -4.87 1.76 9.46
CA LEU A 397 -5.86 2.56 10.22
C LEU A 397 -7.19 1.83 10.41
N PHE A 398 -7.55 0.96 9.47
CA PHE A 398 -8.84 0.29 9.41
C PHE A 398 -8.86 -1.14 9.96
N MET A 399 -7.75 -1.62 10.53
CA MET A 399 -7.77 -2.80 11.39
C MET A 399 -8.12 -2.40 12.84
N PRO A 400 -8.50 -3.37 13.70
CA PRO A 400 -8.70 -3.10 15.12
C PRO A 400 -7.47 -2.41 15.73
N TRP A 401 -7.69 -1.36 16.52
CA TRP A 401 -6.64 -0.54 17.14
C TRP A 401 -5.70 0.16 16.14
N GLY A 402 -6.09 0.26 14.87
CA GLY A 402 -5.26 0.79 13.78
C GLY A 402 -4.73 2.21 14.01
N PHE A 403 -5.55 3.09 14.58
CA PHE A 403 -5.12 4.42 15.01
C PHE A 403 -4.03 4.34 16.09
N GLU A 404 -4.16 3.44 17.06
CA GLU A 404 -3.19 3.28 18.15
C GLU A 404 -1.86 2.72 17.63
N ILE A 405 -1.92 1.80 16.67
CA ILE A 405 -0.74 1.27 15.96
C ILE A 405 0.00 2.40 15.23
N TYR A 406 -0.70 3.17 14.39
CA TYR A 406 -0.12 4.32 13.71
C TYR A 406 0.49 5.33 14.71
N SER A 407 -0.29 5.73 15.72
CA SER A 407 0.12 6.70 16.74
C SER A 407 1.37 6.22 17.49
N LEU A 408 1.43 4.94 17.89
CA LEU A 408 2.61 4.34 18.50
C LEU A 408 3.82 4.42 17.59
N LEU A 409 3.69 4.03 16.32
CA LEU A 409 4.80 4.03 15.38
C LEU A 409 5.43 5.43 15.21
N THR A 410 4.65 6.51 15.35
CA THR A 410 5.21 7.88 15.29
C THR A 410 6.17 8.19 16.45
N ARG A 411 6.07 7.50 17.59
CA ARG A 411 6.86 7.74 18.81
C ARG A 411 7.75 6.58 19.22
N TRP A 412 7.54 5.41 18.61
CA TRP A 412 8.27 4.18 18.84
C TRP A 412 8.39 3.44 17.51
N ASN A 413 9.57 3.47 16.91
CA ASN A 413 9.85 2.78 15.66
C ASN A 413 11.28 2.23 15.66
N PRO A 414 11.47 0.92 15.87
CA PRO A 414 12.80 0.31 15.92
C PRO A 414 13.62 0.44 14.62
N LEU A 415 12.97 0.76 13.49
CA LEU A 415 13.64 1.00 12.20
C LEU A 415 14.22 2.43 12.10
N ASN A 416 13.69 3.38 12.88
CA ASN A 416 14.19 4.74 12.92
C ASN A 416 15.43 4.80 13.83
N VAL A 417 16.61 4.60 13.26
CA VAL A 417 17.89 4.62 14.00
C VAL A 417 18.19 5.99 14.60
N LYS A 418 17.75 7.09 13.96
CA LYS A 418 17.99 8.44 14.48
C LYS A 418 17.21 8.70 15.77
N ARG A 419 15.98 8.18 15.85
CA ARG A 419 15.08 8.37 17.01
C ARG A 419 14.11 7.20 17.13
N SER A 420 14.58 6.08 17.67
CA SER A 420 13.75 4.87 17.79
C SER A 420 12.62 5.02 18.80
N THR A 421 12.80 5.88 19.82
CA THR A 421 11.78 6.20 20.83
C THR A 421 11.76 7.69 21.11
N ALA A 422 10.58 8.24 21.42
CA ALA A 422 10.44 9.62 21.86
C ALA A 422 11.17 9.86 23.19
N LEU A 423 11.85 11.00 23.31
CA LEU A 423 12.58 11.37 24.51
C LEU A 423 11.66 11.94 25.61
N PRO A 424 12.03 11.79 26.90
CA PRO A 424 11.35 12.47 28.00
C PRO A 424 11.37 13.99 27.85
N TYR A 425 10.36 14.66 28.41
CA TYR A 425 10.32 16.13 28.42
C TYR A 425 11.58 16.72 29.07
N ASN A 426 12.25 17.61 28.35
CA ASN A 426 13.56 18.14 28.70
C ASN A 426 13.51 19.50 29.45
N GLY A 427 12.30 19.99 29.76
CA GLY A 427 12.10 21.26 30.47
C GLY A 427 12.02 22.50 29.57
N LYS A 428 12.20 22.36 28.25
CA LYS A 428 12.14 23.47 27.29
C LYS A 428 10.85 23.44 26.47
N ASN A 429 10.24 24.62 26.30
CA ASN A 429 9.02 24.80 25.54
C ASN A 429 9.28 25.60 24.25
N VAL A 430 8.58 25.23 23.18
CA VAL A 430 8.64 25.89 21.86
C VAL A 430 7.23 26.30 21.45
N LEU A 431 7.09 27.55 20.98
CA LEU A 431 5.88 28.03 20.34
C LEU A 431 6.00 27.82 18.82
N VAL A 432 5.02 27.18 18.21
CA VAL A 432 4.92 26.99 16.77
C VAL A 432 3.71 27.76 16.26
N ALA A 433 3.94 28.74 15.37
CA ALA A 433 2.89 29.55 14.78
C ALA A 433 2.47 29.00 13.41
N GLY A 434 1.18 28.65 13.29
CA GLY A 434 0.56 27.95 12.17
C GLY A 434 0.56 26.45 12.37
N MET A 435 -0.60 25.80 12.27
CA MET A 435 -0.78 24.34 12.40
C MET A 435 -1.13 23.68 11.06
N GLY A 436 -0.54 24.20 9.98
CA GLY A 436 -0.50 23.55 8.67
C GLY A 436 0.58 22.45 8.59
N PRO A 437 0.86 21.91 7.38
CA PRO A 437 1.82 20.82 7.19
C PRO A 437 3.19 21.02 7.83
N ALA A 438 3.80 22.19 7.65
CA ALA A 438 5.07 22.49 8.30
C ALA A 438 4.96 22.53 9.84
N GLY A 439 3.88 23.11 10.36
CA GLY A 439 3.68 23.33 11.80
C GLY A 439 3.42 22.05 12.57
N TYR A 440 2.47 21.22 12.13
CA TYR A 440 2.18 19.96 12.79
C TYR A 440 3.35 18.96 12.68
N THR A 441 4.10 19.02 11.57
CA THR A 441 5.28 18.15 11.36
C THR A 441 6.44 18.59 12.24
N LEU A 442 6.71 19.89 12.33
CA LEU A 442 7.71 20.43 13.24
C LEU A 442 7.36 20.11 14.71
N ALA A 443 6.10 20.29 15.09
CA ALA A 443 5.61 19.95 16.42
C ALA A 443 5.87 18.47 16.75
N HIS A 444 5.58 17.56 15.81
CA HIS A 444 5.88 16.14 15.97
C HIS A 444 7.36 15.88 16.28
N TYR A 445 8.27 16.40 15.46
CA TYR A 445 9.71 16.17 15.65
C TYR A 445 10.22 16.76 16.97
N LEU A 446 9.79 17.98 17.31
CA LEU A 446 10.14 18.62 18.60
C LEU A 446 9.63 17.80 19.80
N LEU A 447 8.42 17.26 19.73
CA LEU A 447 7.86 16.41 20.79
C LEU A 447 8.64 15.09 20.93
N ASN A 448 9.16 14.52 19.84
CA ASN A 448 10.00 13.32 19.89
C ASN A 448 11.41 13.62 20.43
N GLU A 449 11.89 14.86 20.31
CA GLU A 449 13.13 15.35 20.93
C GLU A 449 12.94 15.83 22.39
N GLY A 450 11.75 15.62 22.96
CA GLY A 450 11.46 15.93 24.36
C GLY A 450 11.15 17.40 24.63
N PHE A 451 10.85 18.22 23.63
CA PHE A 451 10.36 19.58 23.85
C PHE A 451 8.86 19.57 24.17
N GLY A 452 8.45 20.53 25.00
CA GLY A 452 7.05 20.92 25.09
C GLY A 452 6.71 21.83 23.92
N VAL A 453 5.55 21.64 23.31
CA VAL A 453 5.15 22.41 22.12
C VAL A 453 3.78 23.02 22.33
N VAL A 454 3.71 24.33 22.13
CA VAL A 454 2.45 25.06 22.02
C VAL A 454 2.27 25.45 20.56
N GLY A 455 1.27 24.87 19.90
CA GLY A 455 0.81 25.29 18.59
C GLY A 455 -0.21 26.42 18.69
N ILE A 456 -0.09 27.44 17.85
CA ILE A 456 -1.12 28.45 17.65
C ILE A 456 -1.51 28.53 16.18
N ASP A 457 -2.78 28.78 15.87
CA ASP A 457 -3.24 29.11 14.52
C ASP A 457 -4.18 30.32 14.58
N ALA A 458 -4.27 31.07 13.48
CA ALA A 458 -5.13 32.25 13.40
C ALA A 458 -6.61 31.88 13.30
N LEU A 459 -6.92 30.69 12.76
CA LEU A 459 -8.28 30.17 12.71
C LEU A 459 -8.69 29.57 14.05
N LYS A 460 -10.00 29.62 14.34
CA LYS A 460 -10.58 28.87 15.45
C LYS A 460 -10.27 27.39 15.25
N ILE A 461 -9.66 26.77 16.26
CA ILE A 461 -9.43 25.33 16.31
C ILE A 461 -10.51 24.69 17.18
N GLU A 462 -11.25 23.74 16.63
CA GLU A 462 -12.27 23.02 17.38
C GLU A 462 -11.63 22.03 18.36
N PRO A 463 -12.06 22.01 19.63
CA PRO A 463 -11.59 21.01 20.58
C PRO A 463 -12.15 19.64 20.19
N LEU A 464 -11.34 18.60 20.41
CA LEU A 464 -11.81 17.23 20.28
C LEU A 464 -12.33 16.71 21.64
N PRO A 465 -13.27 15.76 21.65
CA PRO A 465 -13.81 15.21 22.89
C PRO A 465 -12.72 14.75 23.86
N LEU A 466 -12.86 15.10 25.15
CA LEU A 466 -11.84 14.82 26.16
C LEU A 466 -11.52 13.33 26.28
N HIS A 467 -12.51 12.45 26.16
CA HIS A 467 -12.29 11.01 26.19
C HIS A 467 -11.38 10.53 25.05
N LEU A 468 -11.33 11.21 23.89
CA LEU A 468 -10.42 10.84 22.80
C LEU A 468 -9.01 11.38 22.99
N THR A 469 -8.83 12.48 23.70
CA THR A 469 -7.54 13.17 23.85
C THR A 469 -6.83 12.83 25.15
N GLY A 470 -7.59 12.48 26.18
CA GLY A 470 -7.10 12.31 27.54
C GLY A 470 -6.76 13.66 28.19
N ASP A 471 -6.31 13.59 29.43
CA ASP A 471 -5.80 14.72 30.19
C ASP A 471 -4.62 14.28 31.09
N ARG A 472 -4.30 15.08 32.10
CA ARG A 472 -3.18 14.80 33.00
C ARG A 472 -3.45 13.62 33.93
N GLU A 473 -4.71 13.40 34.28
CA GLU A 473 -5.15 12.40 35.26
C GLU A 473 -5.66 11.13 34.56
N ASN A 474 -6.14 11.26 33.33
CA ASN A 474 -6.79 10.20 32.57
C ASN A 474 -6.10 10.00 31.21
N PRO A 475 -5.61 8.79 30.88
CA PRO A 475 -5.12 8.51 29.55
C PRO A 475 -6.26 8.60 28.52
N PRO A 476 -5.95 8.86 27.23
CA PRO A 476 -6.97 8.85 26.17
C PRO A 476 -7.67 7.49 26.10
N MET A 477 -8.94 7.46 25.75
CA MET A 477 -9.64 6.21 25.45
C MET A 477 -9.03 5.59 24.18
N PRO A 478 -8.64 4.30 24.20
CA PRO A 478 -8.11 3.63 23.03
C PRO A 478 -9.21 3.50 21.96
N ILE A 479 -8.84 3.72 20.69
CA ILE A 479 -9.76 3.69 19.55
C ILE A 479 -9.68 2.32 18.89
N MET A 480 -10.70 1.49 19.09
CA MET A 480 -10.75 0.16 18.50
C MET A 480 -11.01 0.20 17.01
N ASP A 481 -11.94 1.04 16.54
CA ASP A 481 -12.28 1.16 15.13
C ASP A 481 -12.22 2.63 14.72
N PHE A 482 -11.24 3.00 13.88
CA PHE A 482 -11.08 4.37 13.43
C PHE A 482 -12.25 4.82 12.55
N GLN A 483 -12.96 3.91 11.88
CA GLN A 483 -14.15 4.24 11.10
C GLN A 483 -15.24 4.89 11.95
N SER A 484 -15.28 4.62 13.27
CA SER A 484 -16.22 5.29 14.18
C SER A 484 -16.01 6.80 14.29
N LEU A 485 -14.83 7.30 13.93
CA LEU A 485 -14.48 8.73 13.92
C LEU A 485 -14.51 9.34 12.52
N TYR A 486 -14.86 8.55 11.51
CA TYR A 486 -14.87 8.95 10.12
C TYR A 486 -16.19 9.63 9.76
N GLU A 487 -16.12 10.80 9.12
CA GLU A 487 -17.29 11.61 8.78
C GLU A 487 -17.35 11.84 7.26
N ASP A 488 -18.56 11.89 6.70
CA ASP A 488 -18.76 12.37 5.33
C ASP A 488 -18.25 13.83 5.24
N LEU A 489 -17.44 14.14 4.22
CA LEU A 489 -16.76 15.44 4.14
C LEU A 489 -17.69 16.65 4.08
N ASP A 490 -18.91 16.49 3.56
CA ASP A 490 -19.94 17.53 3.49
C ASP A 490 -20.69 17.73 4.82
N LYS A 491 -20.56 16.78 5.77
CA LYS A 491 -21.16 16.84 7.11
C LYS A 491 -20.15 17.09 8.22
N ARG A 492 -18.87 16.84 7.93
CA ARG A 492 -17.76 17.01 8.89
C ARG A 492 -17.66 18.46 9.35
N VAL A 493 -17.53 18.66 10.65
CA VAL A 493 -17.18 19.97 11.23
C VAL A 493 -15.75 20.34 10.81
N MET A 494 -15.54 21.55 10.31
CA MET A 494 -14.19 22.05 10.03
C MET A 494 -13.45 22.23 11.36
N LEU A 495 -12.30 21.55 11.52
CA LEU A 495 -11.57 21.53 12.79
C LEU A 495 -10.69 22.76 12.98
N GLY A 496 -10.43 23.53 11.92
CA GLY A 496 -9.47 24.64 11.91
C GLY A 496 -7.99 24.21 11.98
N PHE A 497 -7.73 22.93 12.25
CA PHE A 497 -6.41 22.31 12.26
C PHE A 497 -6.02 21.81 10.86
N GLY A 498 -4.75 21.98 10.46
CA GLY A 498 -4.22 21.52 9.17
C GLY A 498 -3.94 22.64 8.16
N GLY A 499 -4.27 23.88 8.48
CA GLY A 499 -4.01 25.03 7.61
C GLY A 499 -4.60 24.84 6.21
N VAL A 500 -3.82 25.12 5.17
CA VAL A 500 -4.24 24.97 3.75
C VAL A 500 -4.74 23.57 3.42
N ALA A 501 -4.33 22.52 4.15
CA ALA A 501 -4.87 21.18 3.95
C ALA A 501 -6.37 21.10 4.29
N GLU A 502 -6.82 21.82 5.32
CA GLU A 502 -8.21 21.83 5.78
C GLU A 502 -9.09 22.69 4.85
N TYR A 503 -8.67 23.92 4.54
CA TYR A 503 -9.50 24.89 3.82
C TYR A 503 -9.17 25.06 2.34
N GLY A 504 -7.97 24.68 1.88
CA GLY A 504 -7.50 24.92 0.52
C GLY A 504 -7.55 23.70 -0.41
N ILE A 505 -7.55 22.49 0.15
CA ILE A 505 -7.58 21.26 -0.67
C ILE A 505 -9.02 20.88 -1.03
N THR A 506 -9.20 20.50 -2.30
CA THR A 506 -10.49 20.08 -2.88
C THR A 506 -11.00 18.77 -2.27
N VAL A 507 -12.29 18.49 -2.43
CA VAL A 507 -13.00 17.27 -1.98
C VAL A 507 -12.60 15.98 -2.73
N ARG A 508 -11.41 15.97 -3.35
CA ARG A 508 -10.75 14.78 -3.88
C ARG A 508 -9.81 14.16 -2.85
N TRP A 509 -9.39 14.92 -1.84
CA TRP A 509 -8.58 14.43 -0.74
C TRP A 509 -9.43 14.32 0.52
N ASP A 510 -9.13 13.31 1.31
CA ASP A 510 -9.91 12.89 2.46
C ASP A 510 -9.47 13.61 3.74
N LYS A 511 -10.19 14.67 4.09
CA LYS A 511 -9.86 15.53 5.24
C LYS A 511 -10.06 14.85 6.60
N ASN A 512 -10.59 13.63 6.64
CA ASN A 512 -10.57 12.83 7.87
C ASN A 512 -9.14 12.51 8.32
N PHE A 513 -8.17 12.47 7.41
CA PHE A 513 -6.76 12.26 7.75
C PHE A 513 -6.16 13.39 8.60
N LEU A 514 -6.68 14.62 8.52
CA LEU A 514 -6.28 15.69 9.44
C LEU A 514 -6.67 15.38 10.88
N LYS A 515 -7.78 14.68 11.10
CA LYS A 515 -8.18 14.23 12.44
C LYS A 515 -7.16 13.23 12.98
N VAL A 516 -6.62 12.33 12.16
CA VAL A 516 -5.56 11.38 12.56
C VAL A 516 -4.35 12.12 13.12
N ILE A 517 -3.83 13.11 12.38
CA ILE A 517 -2.67 13.91 12.79
C ILE A 517 -2.99 14.70 14.06
N TYR A 518 -4.14 15.39 14.07
CA TYR A 518 -4.52 16.24 15.18
C TYR A 518 -4.66 15.44 16.48
N LEU A 519 -5.34 14.29 16.43
CA LEU A 519 -5.52 13.39 17.57
C LEU A 519 -4.18 12.82 18.05
N THR A 520 -3.28 12.48 17.13
CA THR A 520 -1.93 11.98 17.45
C THR A 520 -1.13 13.00 18.26
N LEU A 521 -1.18 14.28 17.87
CA LEU A 521 -0.49 15.34 18.58
C LEU A 521 -1.18 15.70 19.91
N LEU A 522 -2.51 15.83 19.94
CA LEU A 522 -3.25 16.19 21.15
C LEU A 522 -3.12 15.16 22.27
N ARG A 523 -2.87 13.89 21.95
CA ARG A 523 -2.61 12.85 22.95
C ARG A 523 -1.21 12.89 23.56
N ARG A 524 -0.35 13.82 23.13
CA ARG A 524 0.98 14.04 23.71
C ARG A 524 0.83 15.00 24.89
N ALA A 525 1.17 14.56 26.10
CA ALA A 525 1.04 15.38 27.31
C ALA A 525 1.76 16.74 27.23
N ALA A 526 2.86 16.80 26.47
CA ALA A 526 3.67 18.00 26.26
C ALA A 526 3.22 18.86 25.06
N PHE A 527 2.09 18.55 24.42
CA PHE A 527 1.53 19.34 23.33
C PHE A 527 0.26 20.07 23.76
N LYS A 528 0.13 21.34 23.33
CA LYS A 528 -1.12 22.11 23.40
C LYS A 528 -1.32 22.84 22.08
N CYS A 529 -2.57 23.04 21.69
CA CYS A 529 -2.93 23.71 20.45
C CYS A 529 -4.06 24.72 20.71
N TYR A 530 -3.90 25.94 20.22
CA TYR A 530 -4.85 27.02 20.40
C TYR A 530 -5.16 27.68 19.06
N GLY A 531 -6.44 27.95 18.82
CA GLY A 531 -6.90 28.77 17.69
C GLY A 531 -7.19 30.21 18.09
N GLY A 532 -7.51 31.02 17.07
CA GLY A 532 -7.93 32.41 17.22
C GLY A 532 -9.35 32.62 17.73
#